data_AF-G7Y9R4-F1
#
_entry.id   AF-G7Y9R4-F1
#
_cell.length_a   1.000
_cell.length_b   1.000
_cell.length_c   1.000
_cell.angle_alpha   90.00
_cell.angle_beta   90.00
_cell.angle_gamma   90.00
#
_symmetry.space_group_name_H-M   'P 1'
#
loop_
_entity.id
_entity.type
_entity.pdbx_description
1 polymer ?
#
loop_
_entity_poly.entity_id
_entity_poly.type
_entity_poly.pdbx_seq_one_letter_code
_entity_poly.pdbx_strand_id
1 'polypeptide(L)'
;MSAEEFQMHVDSLTSRLLEKPKNMAEKNARFWSEIACHHYNFRRQLLEAEILKEITLTEILEFFDYYISPSSNKRKKLSIHVVSVERHGCNLKSTFSAVRGDLIRDHNKFKDGCRLSDLAQPFLPLKPLYTDTDNPIHVTKQD
;
A
#
# COMPACT_ATOMS: atom_id res chain seq x y z
N MET A 1 8.65 23.96 6.64
CA MET A 1 9.49 22.98 7.32
C MET A 1 10.93 23.38 7.10
N SER A 2 11.73 23.47 8.17
CA SER A 2 13.16 23.71 8.04
C SER A 2 13.90 22.42 7.63
N ALA A 3 15.15 22.56 7.18
CA ALA A 3 15.99 21.39 6.88
C ALA A 3 16.22 20.51 8.13
N GLU A 4 16.32 21.14 9.30
CA GLU A 4 16.48 20.47 10.60
C GLU A 4 15.25 19.63 10.95
N GLU A 5 14.05 20.20 10.81
CA GLU A 5 12.79 19.47 11.03
C GLU A 5 12.64 18.28 10.08
N PHE A 6 13.03 18.45 8.80
CA PHE A 6 13.02 17.34 7.85
C PHE A 6 13.95 16.21 8.28
N GLN A 7 15.18 16.55 8.67
CA GLN A 7 16.14 15.55 9.14
C GLN A 7 15.64 14.83 10.40
N MET A 8 15.01 15.53 11.33
CA MET A 8 14.38 14.91 12.49
C MET A 8 13.30 13.89 12.11
N HIS A 9 12.49 14.17 11.08
CA HIS A 9 11.51 13.22 10.57
C HIS A 9 12.17 11.98 9.93
N VAL A 10 13.23 12.19 9.14
CA VAL A 10 14.04 11.11 8.53
C VAL A 10 14.65 10.22 9.61
N ASP A 11 15.27 10.81 10.64
CA ASP A 11 15.92 10.09 11.74
C ASP A 11 14.92 9.30 12.59
N SER A 12 13.75 9.90 12.87
CA SER A 12 12.65 9.24 13.59
C SER A 12 12.14 8.02 12.84
N LEU A 13 11.90 8.15 11.54
CA LEU A 13 11.43 7.05 10.70
C LEU A 13 12.49 5.96 10.53
N THR A 14 13.76 6.34 10.37
CA THR A 14 14.91 5.41 10.31
C THR A 14 15.01 4.59 11.59
N SER A 15 14.91 5.24 12.74
CA SER A 15 14.94 4.58 14.05
C SER A 15 13.80 3.58 14.21
N ARG A 16 12.59 3.92 13.74
CA ARG A 16 11.43 3.02 13.74
C ARG A 16 11.63 1.81 12.84
N LEU A 17 12.19 2.00 11.64
CA LEU A 17 12.46 0.90 10.70
C LEU A 17 13.48 -0.09 11.28
N LEU A 18 14.54 0.43 11.89
CA LEU A 18 15.65 -0.37 12.42
C LEU A 18 15.40 -0.96 13.82
N GLU A 19 14.24 -0.69 14.43
CA GLU A 19 13.87 -1.26 15.72
C GLU A 19 13.85 -2.80 15.64
N LYS A 20 14.60 -3.44 16.53
CA LYS A 20 14.66 -4.90 16.62
C LYS A 20 13.33 -5.44 17.18
N PRO A 21 12.82 -6.59 16.68
CA PRO A 21 11.67 -7.24 17.29
C PRO A 21 11.91 -7.52 18.77
N LYS A 22 10.94 -7.18 19.62
CA LYS A 22 11.02 -7.36 21.08
C LYS A 22 10.79 -8.80 21.50
N ASN A 23 10.12 -9.58 20.66
CA ASN A 23 9.76 -10.96 20.92
C ASN A 23 9.67 -11.77 19.60
N MET A 24 9.50 -13.08 19.75
CA MET A 24 9.40 -14.00 18.61
C MET A 24 8.14 -13.78 17.78
N ALA A 25 7.03 -13.35 18.37
CA ALA A 25 5.79 -13.10 17.64
C ALA A 25 5.96 -11.94 16.64
N GLU A 26 6.59 -10.85 17.06
CA GLU A 26 6.92 -9.72 16.17
C GLU A 26 7.89 -10.12 15.05
N LYS A 27 8.92 -10.91 15.37
CA LYS A 27 9.86 -11.42 14.37
C LYS A 27 9.15 -12.31 13.35
N ASN A 28 8.28 -13.21 13.82
CA ASN A 28 7.49 -14.09 12.96
C ASN A 28 6.51 -13.29 12.10
N ALA A 29 5.85 -12.28 12.65
CA ALA A 29 4.94 -11.42 11.89
C ALA A 29 5.67 -10.70 10.74
N ARG A 30 6.89 -10.19 10.97
CA ARG A 30 7.72 -9.56 9.93
C ARG A 30 8.09 -10.51 8.80
N PHE A 31 8.46 -11.76 9.10
CA PHE A 31 8.75 -12.74 8.05
C PHE A 31 7.48 -13.22 7.35
N TRP A 32 6.40 -13.41 8.10
CA TRP A 32 5.14 -13.87 7.55
C TRP A 32 4.53 -12.87 6.57
N SER A 33 4.64 -11.55 6.82
CA SER A 33 4.19 -10.54 5.86
C SER A 33 4.94 -10.61 4.53
N GLU A 34 6.25 -10.88 4.55
CA GLU A 34 7.04 -11.03 3.33
C GLU A 34 6.67 -12.29 2.54
N ILE A 35 6.32 -13.37 3.23
CA ILE A 35 5.87 -14.63 2.64
C ILE A 35 4.45 -14.49 2.07
N ALA A 36 3.51 -13.97 2.87
CA ALA A 36 2.10 -13.87 2.51
C ALA A 36 1.85 -12.92 1.32
N CYS A 37 2.69 -11.89 1.18
CA CYS A 37 2.64 -10.96 0.04
C CYS A 37 3.53 -11.40 -1.14
N HIS A 38 4.19 -12.56 -1.07
CA HIS A 38 5.13 -13.06 -2.09
C HIS A 38 6.31 -12.11 -2.42
N HIS A 39 6.66 -11.21 -1.50
CA HIS A 39 7.77 -10.27 -1.70
C HIS A 39 9.12 -10.90 -1.36
N TYR A 40 9.20 -11.74 -0.32
CA TYR A 40 10.44 -12.40 0.14
C TYR A 40 11.62 -11.45 0.40
N ASN A 41 11.38 -10.19 0.77
CA ASN A 41 12.43 -9.24 1.12
C ASN A 41 12.69 -9.25 2.64
N PHE A 42 13.42 -10.25 3.12
CA PHE A 42 13.69 -10.39 4.56
C PHE A 42 14.66 -9.34 5.13
N ARG A 43 15.29 -8.53 4.26
CA ARG A 43 16.16 -7.40 4.65
C ARG A 43 15.54 -6.03 4.40
N ARG A 44 14.22 -6.00 4.13
CA ARG A 44 13.50 -4.80 3.71
C ARG A 44 13.77 -3.58 4.59
N GLN A 45 13.71 -3.71 5.92
CA GLN A 45 13.92 -2.57 6.81
C GLN A 45 15.32 -1.96 6.70
N LEU A 46 16.35 -2.79 6.45
CA LEU A 46 17.73 -2.31 6.28
C LEU A 46 17.86 -1.52 4.98
N LEU A 47 17.32 -2.07 3.88
CA LEU A 47 17.38 -1.43 2.56
C LEU A 47 16.55 -0.14 2.51
N GLU A 48 15.35 -0.15 3.09
CA GLU A 48 14.50 1.05 3.17
C GLU A 48 15.16 2.14 4.02
N ALA A 49 15.84 1.77 5.12
CA ALA A 49 16.57 2.74 5.94
C ALA A 49 17.82 3.31 5.24
N GLU A 50 18.44 2.57 4.32
CA GLU A 50 19.52 3.08 3.48
C GLU A 50 18.97 4.10 2.46
N ILE A 51 17.91 3.73 1.73
CA ILE A 51 17.25 4.62 0.76
C ILE A 51 16.74 5.91 1.42
N LEU A 52 16.16 5.80 2.62
CA LEU A 52 15.56 6.93 3.32
C LEU A 52 16.57 8.05 3.62
N LYS A 53 17.86 7.74 3.73
CA LYS A 53 18.93 8.73 3.93
C LYS A 53 19.26 9.53 2.67
N GLU A 54 18.92 9.01 1.51
CA GLU A 54 19.18 9.64 0.21
C GLU A 54 18.02 10.54 -0.23
N ILE A 55 16.83 10.36 0.35
CA ILE A 55 15.62 11.10 -0.01
C ILE A 55 15.75 12.58 0.39
N THR A 56 15.40 13.45 -0.55
CA THR A 56 15.40 14.90 -0.36
C THR A 56 13.99 15.45 -0.11
N LEU A 57 13.92 16.63 0.52
CA LEU A 57 12.64 17.33 0.72
C LEU A 57 11.95 17.65 -0.62
N THR A 58 12.72 18.02 -1.63
CA THR A 58 12.20 18.35 -2.97
C THR A 58 11.47 17.16 -3.58
N GLU A 59 12.05 15.96 -3.53
CA GLU A 59 11.42 14.74 -4.06
C GLU A 59 10.11 14.40 -3.33
N ILE A 60 10.04 14.64 -2.01
CA ILE A 60 8.80 14.44 -1.24
C ILE A 60 7.72 15.45 -1.63
N LEU A 61 8.10 16.71 -1.88
CA LEU A 61 7.17 17.73 -2.35
C LEU A 61 6.66 17.39 -3.76
N GLU A 62 7.54 16.98 -4.67
CA GLU A 62 7.17 16.53 -6.01
C GLU A 62 6.24 15.31 -5.97
N PHE A 63 6.54 14.33 -5.10
CA PHE A 63 5.66 13.18 -4.87
C PHE A 63 4.28 13.60 -4.37
N PHE A 64 4.21 14.53 -3.42
CA PHE A 64 2.95 15.07 -2.91
C PHE A 64 2.17 15.79 -4.01
N ASP A 65 2.82 16.70 -4.73
CA ASP A 65 2.19 17.50 -5.78
C ASP A 65 1.67 16.61 -6.91
N TYR A 66 2.39 15.54 -7.24
CA TYR A 66 2.00 14.62 -8.31
C TYR A 66 0.92 13.62 -7.87
N TYR A 67 1.04 12.96 -6.71
CA TYR A 67 0.13 11.85 -6.35
C TYR A 67 -0.98 12.22 -5.37
N ILE A 68 -0.82 13.28 -4.57
CA ILE A 68 -1.70 13.56 -3.42
C ILE A 68 -2.47 14.87 -3.58
N SER A 69 -1.85 15.90 -4.16
CA SER A 69 -2.41 17.25 -4.27
C SER A 69 -3.80 17.25 -4.95
N PRO A 70 -4.79 18.00 -4.41
CA PRO A 70 -6.12 18.09 -5.02
C PRO A 70 -6.14 18.64 -6.45
N SER A 71 -5.10 19.39 -6.83
CA SER A 71 -4.94 19.97 -8.15
C SER A 71 -4.36 19.00 -9.17
N SER A 72 -3.82 17.85 -8.73
CA SER A 72 -3.20 16.87 -9.63
C SER A 72 -4.22 16.02 -10.37
N ASN A 73 -3.97 15.79 -11.65
CA ASN A 73 -4.71 14.87 -12.50
C ASN A 73 -4.30 13.39 -12.32
N LYS A 74 -3.22 13.11 -11.57
CA LYS A 74 -2.75 11.75 -11.27
C LYS A 74 -3.21 11.25 -9.91
N ARG A 75 -3.84 12.13 -9.12
CA ARG A 75 -4.39 11.80 -7.82
C ARG A 75 -5.47 10.71 -7.95
N LYS A 76 -5.31 9.63 -7.20
CA LYS A 76 -6.32 8.56 -7.05
C LYS A 76 -6.84 8.59 -5.62
N LYS A 77 -8.13 8.90 -5.42
CA LYS A 77 -8.77 9.02 -4.09
C LYS A 77 -10.04 8.19 -4.02
N LEU A 78 -10.13 7.32 -3.01
CA LEU A 78 -11.35 6.63 -2.60
C LEU A 78 -11.76 7.11 -1.21
N SER A 79 -13.04 7.33 -0.95
CA SER A 79 -13.55 7.75 0.35
C SER A 79 -14.76 6.92 0.73
N ILE A 80 -14.73 6.34 1.92
CA ILE A 80 -15.79 5.47 2.47
C ILE A 80 -16.46 6.25 3.59
N HIS A 81 -17.76 6.51 3.44
CA HIS A 81 -18.55 7.28 4.39
C HIS A 81 -19.49 6.31 5.11
N VAL A 82 -19.30 6.14 6.42
CA VAL A 82 -20.19 5.34 7.27
C VAL A 82 -21.09 6.30 8.02
N VAL A 83 -22.40 6.20 7.78
CA VAL A 83 -23.41 7.10 8.37
C VAL A 83 -24.14 6.36 9.50
N SER A 84 -24.27 7.00 10.65
CA SER A 84 -25.05 6.45 11.77
C SER A 84 -26.55 6.44 11.46
N VAL A 85 -27.26 5.43 11.97
CA VAL A 85 -28.72 5.35 11.91
C VAL A 85 -29.36 6.29 12.94
N GLU A 86 -28.65 6.59 14.04
CA GLU A 86 -29.16 7.45 15.10
C GLU A 86 -28.99 8.93 14.78
N ARG A 87 -30.06 9.69 15.03
CA ARG A 87 -30.07 11.14 14.86
C ARG A 87 -29.42 11.85 16.05
N HIS A 88 -28.11 11.71 16.23
CA HIS A 88 -27.38 12.67 17.06
C HIS A 88 -27.38 14.02 16.34
N GLY A 89 -27.48 15.14 17.07
CA GLY A 89 -27.65 16.50 16.52
C GLY A 89 -26.55 16.98 15.55
N CYS A 90 -25.52 16.17 15.32
CA CYS A 90 -24.53 16.30 14.25
C CYS A 90 -24.96 15.65 12.92
N ASN A 91 -26.20 15.18 12.78
CA ASN A 91 -26.83 14.90 11.49
C ASN A 91 -27.10 16.22 10.77
N LEU A 92 -26.00 16.87 10.38
CA LEU A 92 -25.98 17.84 9.32
C LEU A 92 -26.73 17.16 8.18
N LYS A 93 -27.90 17.71 7.83
CA LYS A 93 -28.66 17.28 6.66
C LYS A 93 -27.62 17.04 5.59
N SER A 94 -27.40 15.78 5.21
CA SER A 94 -26.46 15.41 4.16
C SER A 94 -27.13 15.78 2.83
N THR A 95 -27.39 17.07 2.67
CA THR A 95 -27.31 17.71 1.38
C THR A 95 -25.88 17.45 0.95
N PHE A 96 -25.64 16.31 0.30
CA PHE A 96 -24.43 15.99 -0.44
C PHE A 96 -24.32 16.95 -1.64
N SER A 97 -24.51 18.26 -1.42
CA SER A 97 -24.24 19.27 -2.42
C SER A 97 -22.73 19.30 -2.59
N ALA A 98 -22.30 18.69 -3.70
CA ALA A 98 -20.93 18.54 -4.16
C ALA A 98 -20.09 17.47 -3.43
N VAL A 99 -20.50 16.18 -3.49
CA VAL A 99 -19.46 15.14 -3.59
C VAL A 99 -18.74 15.40 -4.90
N ARG A 100 -17.55 16.00 -4.84
CA ARG A 100 -16.68 16.18 -6.01
C ARG A 100 -16.06 14.81 -6.33
N GLY A 101 -16.84 13.94 -6.98
CA GLY A 101 -16.44 12.59 -7.38
C GLY A 101 -17.62 11.67 -7.71
N ASP A 102 -17.31 10.50 -8.26
CA ASP A 102 -18.31 9.52 -8.67
C ASP A 102 -18.81 8.69 -7.48
N LEU A 103 -20.13 8.63 -7.28
CA LEU A 103 -20.73 7.81 -6.23
C LEU A 103 -20.79 6.35 -6.66
N ILE A 104 -20.07 5.49 -5.94
CA ILE A 104 -20.08 4.04 -6.15
C ILE A 104 -21.36 3.46 -5.53
N ARG A 105 -22.29 3.00 -6.39
CA ARG A 105 -23.52 2.32 -5.97
C ARG A 105 -23.42 0.80 -5.96
N ASP A 106 -22.58 0.25 -6.83
CA ASP A 106 -22.39 -1.18 -7.04
C ASP A 106 -20.89 -1.48 -7.07
N HIS A 107 -20.45 -2.33 -6.16
CA HIS A 107 -19.03 -2.65 -6.01
C HIS A 107 -18.50 -3.53 -7.15
N ASN A 108 -19.34 -4.36 -7.79
CA ASN A 108 -18.91 -5.21 -8.91
C ASN A 108 -18.66 -4.34 -10.13
N LYS A 109 -19.61 -3.48 -10.50
CA LYS A 109 -19.44 -2.54 -11.62
C LYS A 109 -18.23 -1.62 -11.45
N PHE A 110 -17.99 -1.18 -10.22
CA PHE A 110 -16.80 -0.38 -9.92
C PHE A 110 -15.50 -1.17 -10.14
N LYS A 111 -15.44 -2.41 -9.63
CA LYS A 111 -14.25 -3.27 -9.80
C LYS A 111 -14.01 -3.62 -11.27
N ASP A 112 -15.06 -3.99 -12.01
CA ASP A 112 -14.97 -4.36 -13.42
C ASP A 112 -14.52 -3.18 -14.31
N GLY A 113 -14.90 -1.95 -13.93
CA GLY A 113 -14.48 -0.72 -14.62
C GLY A 113 -13.05 -0.27 -14.28
N CYS A 114 -12.39 -0.88 -13.30
CA CYS A 114 -11.05 -0.51 -12.86
C CYS A 114 -9.99 -1.43 -13.45
N ARG A 115 -8.86 -0.85 -13.86
CA ARG A 115 -7.68 -1.65 -14.21
C ARG A 115 -7.08 -2.26 -12.95
N LEU A 116 -6.74 -3.55 -13.03
CA LEU A 116 -5.96 -4.23 -12.01
C LEU A 116 -4.48 -3.84 -12.18
N SER A 117 -3.79 -3.63 -11.07
CA SER A 117 -2.33 -3.46 -11.07
C SER A 117 -1.66 -4.81 -11.29
N ASP A 118 -0.44 -4.78 -11.82
CA ASP A 118 0.39 -5.98 -11.93
C ASP A 118 0.65 -6.58 -10.54
N LEU A 119 0.86 -7.90 -10.51
CA LEU A 119 1.22 -8.59 -9.28
C LEU A 119 2.65 -8.21 -8.87
N ALA A 120 2.85 -7.97 -7.57
CA ALA A 120 4.17 -7.69 -7.02
C ALA A 120 5.13 -8.83 -7.36
N GLN A 121 6.32 -8.47 -7.84
CA GLN A 121 7.36 -9.44 -8.18
C GLN A 121 8.16 -9.79 -6.92
N PRO A 122 8.58 -11.05 -6.76
CA PRO A 122 9.40 -11.47 -5.63
C PRO A 122 10.77 -10.78 -5.69
N PHE A 123 11.22 -10.24 -4.56
CA PHE A 123 12.53 -9.59 -4.43
C PHE A 123 13.68 -10.57 -4.63
N LEU A 124 13.51 -11.79 -4.13
CA LEU A 124 14.41 -12.90 -4.43
C LEU A 124 13.79 -13.73 -5.56
N PRO A 125 14.47 -13.88 -6.71
CA PRO A 125 13.96 -14.71 -7.80
C PRO A 125 13.91 -16.16 -7.35
N LEU A 126 12.72 -16.64 -7.00
CA LEU A 126 12.50 -18.02 -6.64
C LEU A 126 12.43 -18.85 -7.93
N LYS A 127 13.31 -19.84 -8.04
CA LYS A 127 13.18 -20.85 -9.08
C LYS A 127 12.02 -21.78 -8.70
N PRO A 128 11.04 -22.03 -9.58
CA PRO A 128 10.04 -23.04 -9.34
C PRO A 128 10.74 -24.38 -9.05
N LEU A 129 10.41 -25.01 -7.92
CA LEU A 129 10.92 -26.34 -7.59
C LEU A 129 10.24 -27.44 -8.41
N TYR A 130 9.09 -27.12 -9.00
CA TYR A 130 8.32 -27.99 -9.86
C TYR A 130 8.11 -27.26 -11.18
N THR A 131 8.32 -27.98 -12.27
CA THR A 131 7.99 -27.51 -13.61
C THR A 131 6.54 -27.90 -13.93
N ASP A 132 5.90 -27.24 -14.90
CA ASP A 132 4.50 -27.56 -15.26
C ASP A 132 4.31 -29.04 -15.68
N THR A 133 5.39 -29.74 -16.05
CA THR A 133 5.38 -31.19 -16.33
C THR A 133 5.28 -32.07 -15.09
N ASP A 134 5.57 -31.53 -13.90
CA ASP A 134 5.53 -32.25 -12.61
C ASP A 134 4.20 -32.05 -11.87
N ASN A 135 3.27 -31.26 -12.44
CA ASN A 135 2.02 -30.87 -11.81
C ASN A 135 0.88 -31.79 -12.30
N PRO A 136 0.43 -32.79 -11.52
CA PRO A 136 -0.59 -33.76 -11.95
C PRO A 136 -1.99 -33.14 -12.17
N ILE A 137 -2.17 -31.86 -11.81
CA ILE A 137 -3.45 -31.14 -11.93
C ILE A 137 -3.68 -30.61 -13.37
N HIS A 138 -2.63 -30.47 -14.19
CA HIS A 138 -2.78 -30.05 -15.59
C HIS A 138 -2.91 -31.21 -16.59
N VAL A 139 -2.81 -32.46 -16.14
CA VAL A 139 -3.08 -33.65 -16.97
C VAL A 139 -4.54 -34.07 -16.80
N THR A 140 -5.49 -33.31 -17.34
CA THR A 140 -6.82 -33.81 -17.79
C THR A 140 -7.70 -32.64 -18.22
N LYS A 141 -7.65 -32.32 -19.51
CA LYS A 141 -8.79 -31.91 -20.36
C LYS A 141 -8.34 -31.79 -21.82
N GLN A 142 -7.91 -32.92 -22.38
CA GLN A 142 -7.99 -33.18 -23.81
C GLN A 142 -8.43 -34.63 -23.95
N ASP A 143 -9.75 -34.80 -24.04
CA ASP A 143 -10.48 -35.65 -25.00
C ASP A 143 -11.98 -35.34 -24.86
#